data_AF-A0A1F3NH47-F1
#
_entry.id   AF-A0A1F3NH47-F1
#
_cell.length_a   1.000
_cell.length_b   1.000
_cell.length_c   1.000
_cell.angle_alpha   90.00
_cell.angle_beta   90.00
_cell.angle_gamma   90.00
#
_symmetry.space_group_name_H-M   'P 1'
#
loop_
_entity.id
_entity.type
_entity.pdbx_description
1 polymer ?
#
loop_
_entity_poly.entity_id
_entity_poly.type
_entity_poly.pdbx_seq_one_letter_code
_entity_poly.pdbx_strand_id
1 'polypeptide(L)'
;MKQASINDRFYGPWMLYIPTAYETVLDADYNAQTPGTTIRERILKIDGIKGVKVVDRLTADNVLLVQMTSNVVRLVQGIGLQNVEWQTEGKFVTKYKVLTIQVPQIRSDQNGRTGIVHMA
;
A
#
# COMPACT_ATOMS: atom_id res chain seq x y z
N MET A 1 10.59 3.55 -12.23
CA MET A 1 10.23 2.52 -11.21
C MET A 1 10.04 1.12 -11.79
N LYS A 2 9.19 0.89 -12.81
CA LYS A 2 8.99 -0.46 -13.40
C LYS A 2 10.29 -1.13 -13.88
N GLN A 3 11.14 -0.41 -14.62
CA GLN A 3 12.42 -0.94 -15.08
C GLN A 3 13.36 -1.32 -13.92
N ALA A 4 13.37 -0.57 -12.81
CA ALA A 4 14.17 -0.88 -11.64
C ALA A 4 13.72 -2.21 -11.00
N SER A 5 12.40 -2.40 -10.83
CA SER A 5 11.84 -3.67 -10.36
C SER A 5 12.22 -4.84 -11.27
N ILE A 6 12.19 -4.64 -12.58
CA ILE A 6 12.59 -5.66 -13.57
C ILE A 6 14.08 -6.01 -13.45
N ASN A 7 14.95 -5.01 -13.29
CA ASN A 7 16.39 -5.23 -13.06
C ASN A 7 16.64 -6.03 -11.77
N ASP A 8 15.76 -5.87 -10.78
CA ASP A 8 15.77 -6.61 -9.53
C ASP A 8 15.07 -7.99 -9.61
N ARG A 9 14.63 -8.40 -10.80
CA ARG A 9 13.95 -9.69 -11.09
C ARG A 9 12.55 -9.81 -10.45
N PHE A 10 11.90 -8.69 -10.21
CA PHE A 10 10.53 -8.59 -9.72
C PHE A 10 9.63 -8.10 -10.87
N TYR A 11 8.76 -8.97 -11.36
CA TYR A 11 7.95 -8.77 -12.58
C TYR A 11 6.46 -8.48 -12.33
N GLY A 12 6.07 -8.24 -11.07
CA GLY A 12 4.70 -7.91 -10.69
C GLY A 12 3.92 -9.09 -10.11
N PRO A 13 2.62 -8.93 -9.80
CA PRO A 13 1.80 -7.71 -9.97
C PRO A 13 2.21 -6.59 -9.00
N TRP A 14 2.19 -5.34 -9.46
CA TRP A 14 2.57 -4.16 -8.68
C TRP A 14 1.38 -3.35 -8.19
N MET A 15 1.54 -2.73 -7.03
CA MET A 15 0.66 -1.69 -6.50
C MET A 15 1.47 -0.41 -6.31
N LEU A 16 0.97 0.69 -6.83
CA LEU A 16 1.60 2.01 -6.71
C LEU A 16 0.99 2.76 -5.52
N TYR A 17 1.81 3.21 -4.59
CA TYR A 17 1.38 4.08 -3.49
C TYR A 17 1.88 5.50 -3.71
N ILE A 18 0.95 6.46 -3.64
CA ILE A 18 1.20 7.87 -3.88
C ILE A 18 0.75 8.72 -2.67
N PRO A 19 1.38 9.87 -2.42
CA PRO A 19 0.93 10.85 -1.43
C PRO A 19 -0.27 11.63 -1.97
N THR A 20 -1.04 12.24 -1.07
CA THR A 20 -2.28 12.98 -1.40
C THR A 20 -2.07 14.13 -2.39
N ALA A 21 -0.91 14.78 -2.39
CA ALA A 21 -0.61 15.87 -3.33
C ALA A 21 -0.53 15.41 -4.80
N TYR A 22 -0.15 14.15 -5.06
CA TYR A 22 -0.12 13.62 -6.42
C TYR A 22 -1.49 13.13 -6.90
N GLU A 23 -2.42 12.84 -6.00
CA GLU A 23 -3.80 12.50 -6.38
C GLU A 23 -4.46 13.65 -7.14
N THR A 24 -4.35 14.89 -6.63
CA THR A 24 -4.95 16.06 -7.29
C THR A 24 -4.39 16.32 -8.68
N VAL A 25 -3.08 16.07 -8.87
CA VAL A 25 -2.42 16.19 -10.18
C VAL A 25 -2.87 15.09 -11.14
N LEU A 26 -3.04 13.87 -10.66
CA LEU A 26 -3.49 12.74 -11.49
C LEU A 26 -4.93 12.91 -11.98
N ASP A 27 -5.77 13.55 -11.18
CA ASP A 27 -7.18 13.78 -11.48
C ASP A 27 -7.41 15.10 -12.24
N ALA A 28 -6.49 16.07 -12.17
CA ALA A 28 -6.55 17.35 -12.89
C ALA A 28 -6.52 17.22 -14.42
N ASP A 29 -6.08 16.07 -14.95
CA ASP A 29 -6.07 15.77 -16.39
C ASP A 29 -7.46 15.46 -16.96
N TYR A 30 -8.51 15.42 -16.11
CA TYR A 30 -9.88 15.36 -16.58
C TYR A 30 -10.30 16.70 -17.21
N ASN A 31 -10.13 16.82 -18.53
CA ASN A 31 -10.54 18.00 -19.29
C ASN A 31 -11.62 17.67 -20.34
N ALA A 32 -12.35 18.69 -20.79
CA ALA A 32 -13.44 18.55 -21.76
C ALA A 32 -12.98 18.21 -23.20
N GLN A 33 -11.68 18.27 -23.49
CA GLN A 33 -11.10 18.10 -24.84
C GLN A 33 -10.55 16.67 -25.08
N THR A 34 -10.17 15.96 -24.02
CA THR A 34 -9.83 14.53 -23.99
C THR A 34 -10.76 13.82 -23.00
N PRO A 35 -12.02 13.60 -23.37
CA PRO A 35 -12.98 12.96 -22.47
C PRO A 35 -12.58 11.50 -22.28
N GLY A 36 -12.19 11.14 -21.07
CA GLY A 36 -12.23 9.75 -20.61
C GLY A 36 -10.92 9.01 -20.37
N THR A 37 -9.79 9.69 -20.15
CA THR A 37 -8.66 9.03 -19.46
C THR A 37 -7.91 9.98 -18.54
N THR A 38 -8.17 9.92 -17.23
CA THR A 38 -7.26 10.54 -16.23
C THR A 38 -5.87 9.91 -16.32
N ILE A 39 -4.83 10.57 -15.80
CA ILE A 39 -3.48 9.97 -15.74
C ILE A 39 -3.54 8.65 -14.94
N ARG A 40 -4.39 8.59 -13.91
CA ARG A 40 -4.66 7.38 -13.13
C ARG A 40 -5.12 6.21 -14.01
N GLU A 41 -6.09 6.44 -14.91
CA GLU A 41 -6.57 5.40 -15.81
C GLU A 41 -5.51 4.96 -16.82
N ARG A 42 -4.67 5.89 -17.30
CA ARG A 42 -3.54 5.53 -18.17
C ARG A 42 -2.51 4.67 -17.45
N ILE A 43 -2.24 4.94 -16.17
CA ILE A 43 -1.35 4.11 -15.34
C ILE A 43 -1.96 2.73 -15.10
N LEU A 44 -3.27 2.64 -14.86
CA LEU A 44 -3.96 1.36 -14.69
C LEU A 44 -4.01 0.50 -15.96
N LYS A 45 -3.91 1.13 -17.15
CA LYS A 45 -3.77 0.42 -18.43
C LYS A 45 -2.38 -0.18 -18.64
N ILE A 46 -1.38 0.18 -17.83
CA ILE A 46 -0.03 -0.39 -17.92
C ILE A 46 -0.06 -1.82 -17.40
N ASP A 47 0.39 -2.75 -18.24
CA ASP A 47 0.44 -4.17 -17.88
C ASP A 47 1.30 -4.44 -16.63
N GLY A 48 0.75 -5.26 -15.74
CA GLY A 48 1.30 -5.62 -14.43
C GLY A 48 0.99 -4.67 -13.27
N ILE A 49 0.45 -3.46 -13.51
CA ILE A 49 0.02 -2.56 -12.42
C ILE A 49 -1.43 -2.89 -12.04
N LYS A 50 -1.63 -3.43 -10.84
CA LYS A 50 -2.95 -3.85 -10.35
C LYS A 50 -3.78 -2.68 -9.82
N GLY A 51 -3.12 -1.62 -9.35
CA GLY A 51 -3.81 -0.51 -8.71
C GLY A 51 -2.89 0.63 -8.29
N VAL A 52 -3.49 1.82 -8.16
CA VAL A 52 -2.87 3.00 -7.55
C VAL A 52 -3.65 3.33 -6.29
N LYS A 53 -2.97 3.39 -5.14
CA LYS A 53 -3.57 3.68 -3.83
C LYS A 53 -2.94 4.91 -3.21
N VAL A 54 -3.78 5.79 -2.69
CA VAL A 54 -3.32 6.99 -1.97
C VAL A 54 -3.05 6.64 -0.52
N VAL A 55 -1.94 7.16 -0.01
CA VAL A 55 -1.54 7.01 1.40
C VAL A 55 -1.30 8.42 1.95
N ASP A 56 -2.20 8.85 2.83
CA ASP A 56 -2.17 10.13 3.55
C ASP A 56 -0.93 10.27 4.45
N ARG A 57 -0.45 9.15 5.01
CA ARG A 57 0.73 9.10 5.87
C ARG A 57 2.07 9.10 5.13
N LEU A 58 2.06 9.07 3.80
CA LEU A 58 3.28 9.09 3.00
C LEU A 58 3.81 10.52 2.92
N THR A 59 5.11 10.70 3.09
CA THR A 59 5.75 12.01 2.96
C THR A 59 5.57 12.57 1.55
N ALA A 60 5.54 13.90 1.43
CA ALA A 60 5.48 14.55 0.12
C ALA A 60 6.63 14.07 -0.78
N ASP A 61 6.38 14.03 -2.09
CA ASP A 61 7.34 13.62 -3.13
C ASP A 61 7.88 12.18 -3.05
N ASN A 62 7.37 11.37 -2.12
CA ASN A 62 7.75 9.97 -2.03
C ASN A 62 6.71 9.09 -2.72
N VAL A 63 7.16 8.21 -3.62
CA VAL A 63 6.32 7.25 -4.33
C VAL A 63 6.87 5.85 -4.17
N LEU A 64 6.00 4.88 -3.91
CA LEU A 64 6.38 3.48 -3.68
C LEU A 64 5.72 2.58 -4.72
N LEU A 65 6.51 1.78 -5.42
CA LEU A 65 6.03 0.69 -6.26
C LEU A 65 6.31 -0.63 -5.54
N VAL A 66 5.26 -1.36 -5.15
CA VAL A 66 5.38 -2.59 -4.36
C VAL A 66 4.80 -3.77 -5.12
N GLN A 67 5.58 -4.85 -5.27
CA GLN A 67 5.07 -6.12 -5.78
C GLN A 67 4.20 -6.82 -4.71
N MET A 68 2.92 -7.04 -5.03
CA MET A 68 1.92 -7.65 -4.15
C MET A 68 1.99 -9.18 -4.17
N THR A 69 3.16 -9.72 -3.84
CA THR A 69 3.39 -11.16 -3.68
C THR A 69 3.89 -11.45 -2.28
N SER A 70 3.51 -12.61 -1.72
CA SER A 70 3.88 -13.03 -0.36
C SER A 70 5.40 -13.17 -0.12
N ASN A 71 6.17 -13.23 -1.21
CA ASN A 71 7.63 -13.28 -1.19
C ASN A 71 8.28 -11.90 -0.97
N VAL A 72 7.53 -10.80 -1.10
CA VAL A 72 8.04 -9.43 -0.94
C VAL A 72 7.45 -8.78 0.31
N VAL A 73 6.13 -8.77 0.43
CA VAL A 73 5.43 -8.21 1.60
C VAL A 73 4.35 -9.19 2.06
N ARG A 74 4.33 -9.46 3.36
CA ARG A 74 3.22 -10.17 4.00
C ARG A 74 2.92 -9.59 5.38
N LEU A 75 1.65 -9.68 5.79
CA LEU A 75 1.22 -9.35 7.14
C LEU A 75 0.87 -10.66 7.85
N VAL A 76 1.67 -11.06 8.84
CA VAL A 76 1.39 -12.25 9.63
C VAL A 76 0.37 -11.86 10.70
N GLN A 77 -0.81 -12.47 10.65
CA GLN A 77 -1.85 -12.26 11.64
C GLN A 77 -1.73 -13.30 12.75
N GLY A 78 -1.39 -12.84 13.96
CA GLY A 78 -1.39 -13.67 15.17
C GLY A 78 -2.76 -13.69 15.83
N ILE A 79 -3.28 -12.50 16.15
CA ILE A 79 -4.63 -12.32 16.72
C ILE A 79 -5.35 -11.26 15.89
N GLY A 80 -6.51 -11.64 15.35
CA GLY A 80 -7.40 -10.71 14.64
C GLY A 80 -7.87 -9.57 15.54
N LEU A 81 -8.41 -8.51 14.96
CA LEU A 81 -8.94 -7.41 15.75
C LEU A 81 -10.14 -7.91 16.56
N GLN A 82 -10.04 -7.88 17.88
CA GLN A 82 -11.11 -8.28 18.79
C GLN A 82 -11.21 -7.34 19.98
N ASN A 83 -12.42 -7.25 20.53
CA ASN A 83 -12.71 -6.50 21.73
C ASN A 83 -12.68 -7.43 22.93
N VAL A 84 -11.86 -7.09 23.92
CA VAL A 84 -11.89 -7.73 25.23
C VAL A 84 -12.62 -6.81 26.19
N GLU A 85 -13.68 -7.32 26.77
CA GLU A 85 -14.48 -6.63 27.78
C GLU A 85 -14.26 -7.26 29.15
N TRP A 86 -14.22 -6.42 30.18
CA TRP A 86 -14.24 -6.90 31.56
C TRP A 86 -14.88 -5.86 32.48
N GLN A 87 -15.40 -6.34 33.60
CA GLN A 87 -16.07 -5.50 34.59
C GLN A 87 -15.16 -5.27 35.79
N THR A 88 -15.11 -4.04 36.28
CA THR A 88 -14.46 -3.67 37.54
C THR A 88 -15.47 -3.04 38.49
N GLU A 89 -15.10 -2.87 39.76
CA GLU A 89 -15.94 -2.23 40.78
C GLU A 89 -17.34 -2.86 40.86
N GLY A 90 -17.44 -4.18 41.06
CA GLY A 90 -18.73 -4.82 41.27
C GLY A 90 -19.74 -4.66 40.13
N LYS A 91 -19.26 -4.55 38.87
CA LYS A 91 -20.06 -4.31 37.65
C LYS A 91 -20.55 -2.86 37.45
N PHE A 92 -20.07 -1.91 38.23
CA PHE A 92 -20.37 -0.48 38.02
C PHE A 92 -19.52 0.15 36.89
N VAL A 93 -18.40 -0.47 36.52
CA VAL A 93 -17.54 0.00 35.42
C VAL A 93 -17.27 -1.12 34.44
N THR A 94 -17.68 -0.93 33.18
CA THR A 94 -17.33 -1.83 32.06
C THR A 94 -16.17 -1.24 31.28
N LYS A 95 -15.08 -2.01 31.17
CA LYS A 95 -13.89 -1.64 30.40
C LYS A 95 -13.87 -2.41 29.10
N TYR A 96 -13.41 -1.74 28.04
CA TYR A 96 -13.22 -2.32 26.73
C TYR A 96 -11.76 -2.10 26.30
N LYS A 97 -11.17 -3.11 25.69
CA LYS A 97 -9.86 -3.02 25.04
C LYS A 97 -9.93 -3.66 23.66
N VAL A 98 -9.62 -2.87 22.64
CA VAL A 98 -9.42 -3.37 21.29
C VAL A 98 -7.97 -3.87 21.19
N LEU A 99 -7.78 -5.13 20.81
CA LEU A 99 -6.45 -5.72 20.66
C LEU A 99 -6.32 -6.48 19.35
N THR A 100 -5.11 -6.43 18.78
CA THR A 100 -4.71 -7.15 17.59
C THR A 100 -3.21 -7.43 17.65
N ILE A 101 -2.78 -8.56 17.09
CA ILE A 101 -1.36 -8.88 16.91
C ILE A 101 -1.15 -9.14 15.44
N GLN A 102 -0.47 -8.21 14.77
CA GLN A 102 -0.11 -8.28 13.36
C GLN A 102 1.36 -7.89 13.21
N VAL A 103 2.12 -8.70 12.47
CA VAL A 103 3.56 -8.45 12.22
C VAL A 103 3.77 -8.27 10.72
N PRO A 104 4.11 -7.05 10.27
CA PRO A 104 4.51 -6.84 8.88
C PRO A 104 5.88 -7.46 8.66
N GLN A 105 6.02 -8.21 7.57
CA GLN A 105 7.28 -8.79 7.15
C GLN A 105 7.59 -8.35 5.74
N ILE A 106 8.73 -7.68 5.60
CA ILE A 106 9.33 -7.32 4.33
C ILE A 106 10.45 -8.32 4.07
N ARG A 107 10.50 -8.85 2.86
CA ARG A 107 11.46 -9.88 2.46
C ARG A 107 12.30 -9.39 1.29
N SER A 108 13.56 -9.80 1.31
CA SER A 108 14.51 -9.67 0.22
C SER A 108 14.88 -11.06 -0.31
N ASP A 109 15.32 -11.13 -1.56
CA ASP A 109 15.90 -12.33 -2.13
C ASP A 109 17.29 -12.61 -1.54
N GLN A 110 17.90 -13.72 -1.97
CA GLN A 110 19.26 -14.09 -1.57
C GLN A 110 20.30 -13.03 -1.93
N ASN A 111 20.05 -12.22 -2.97
CA ASN A 111 20.95 -11.17 -3.44
C ASN A 111 20.69 -9.83 -2.74
N GLY A 112 19.83 -9.79 -1.72
CA GLY A 112 19.47 -8.57 -0.99
C GLY A 112 18.52 -7.64 -1.75
N ARG A 113 17.94 -8.08 -2.87
CA ARG A 113 17.01 -7.32 -3.69
C ARG A 113 15.59 -7.51 -3.18
N THR A 114 14.74 -6.50 -3.33
CA THR A 114 13.34 -6.55 -2.93
C THR A 114 12.44 -6.02 -4.04
N GLY A 115 11.20 -6.49 -4.10
CA GLY A 115 10.19 -6.02 -5.05
C GLY A 115 9.55 -4.69 -4.66
N ILE A 116 10.25 -3.88 -3.85
CA ILE A 116 9.84 -2.55 -3.42
C ILE A 116 10.80 -1.55 -4.05
N VAL A 117 10.26 -0.67 -4.89
CA VAL A 117 11.02 0.45 -5.45
C VAL A 117 10.51 1.73 -4.82
N HIS A 118 11.41 2.49 -4.23
CA HIS A 118 11.15 3.80 -3.65
C HIS A 118 11.72 4.89 -4.56
N MET A 119 10.91 5.90 -4.83
CA MET A 119 11.30 7.11 -5.56
C MET A 119 11.02 8.31 -4.64
N ALA A 120 12.03 9.16 -4.47
CA ALA A 120 12.01 10.38 -3.69
C ALA A 120 12.60 11.52 -4.52
#